data_AF-A0AA43S5X2-F1
#
_entry.id   AF-A0AA43S5X2-F1
#
_cell.length_a   1.000
_cell.length_b   1.000
_cell.length_c   1.000
_cell.angle_alpha   90.00
_cell.angle_beta   90.00
_cell.angle_gamma   90.00
#
_symmetry.space_group_name_H-M   'P 1'
#
loop_
_entity.id
_entity.type
_entity.pdbx_description
1 polymer ?
#
loop_
_entity_poly.entity_id
_entity_poly.type
_entity_poly.pdbx_seq_one_letter_code
_entity_poly.pdbx_strand_id
1 'polypeptide(L)'
;MQSVKPNPSLSMRVLARKADAEKYEKLGRLHRHALILLRSDRRNDVVHQAEVRIRMWEEKELCSRFYIDSWRRLINADPSEMEQEVCGDAPQAHALAQNSPFSFLMKEVR
;
A
#
# COMPACT_ATOMS: atom_id res chain seq x y z
N MET A 1 -33.33 -26.94 28.39
CA MET A 1 -33.35 -26.28 27.06
C MET A 1 -32.10 -25.42 26.95
N GLN A 2 -31.07 -25.86 26.23
CA GLN A 2 -29.88 -25.03 26.00
C GLN A 2 -30.15 -24.08 24.83
N SER A 3 -30.02 -22.78 25.09
CA SER A 3 -30.17 -21.72 24.09
C SER A 3 -28.94 -21.72 23.18
N VAL A 4 -29.12 -22.17 21.93
CA VAL A 4 -28.10 -22.06 20.89
C VAL A 4 -28.02 -20.59 20.48
N LYS A 5 -26.98 -19.88 20.93
CA LYS A 5 -26.70 -18.53 20.43
C LYS A 5 -26.40 -18.61 18.92
N PRO A 6 -26.95 -17.71 18.09
CA PRO A 6 -26.69 -17.73 16.65
C PRO A 6 -25.20 -17.47 16.42
N ASN A 7 -24.55 -18.36 15.67
CA ASN A 7 -23.12 -18.34 15.41
C ASN A 7 -22.81 -17.22 14.40
N PRO A 8 -22.15 -16.10 14.77
CA PRO A 8 -21.96 -14.93 13.89
C PRO A 8 -20.95 -15.17 12.73
N SER A 9 -20.60 -16.42 12.44
CA SER A 9 -19.22 -16.78 12.07
C SER A 9 -18.94 -16.93 10.58
N LEU A 10 -19.94 -17.03 9.70
CA LEU A 10 -19.71 -17.18 8.25
C LEU A 10 -19.97 -15.88 7.48
N SER A 11 -21.10 -15.21 7.73
CA SER A 11 -21.45 -13.96 7.04
C SER A 11 -20.44 -12.85 7.33
N MET A 12 -20.01 -12.68 8.59
CA MET A 12 -18.99 -11.67 8.92
C MET A 12 -17.62 -11.98 8.31
N ARG A 13 -17.24 -13.26 8.18
CA ARG A 13 -15.98 -13.66 7.53
C ARG A 13 -16.01 -13.39 6.03
N VAL A 14 -17.16 -13.63 5.38
CA VAL A 14 -17.34 -13.34 3.95
C VAL A 14 -17.28 -11.82 3.71
N LEU A 15 -17.93 -11.02 4.55
CA LEU A 15 -17.88 -9.56 4.47
C LEU A 15 -16.48 -9.01 4.71
N ALA A 16 -15.76 -9.53 5.72
CA ALA A 16 -14.37 -9.14 6.00
C ALA A 16 -13.45 -9.44 4.80
N ARG A 17 -13.54 -10.65 4.22
CA ARG A 17 -12.76 -11.02 3.03
C ARG A 17 -13.07 -10.14 1.82
N LYS A 18 -14.33 -9.77 1.63
CA LYS A 18 -14.75 -8.87 0.54
C LYS A 18 -14.16 -7.47 0.74
N ALA A 19 -14.25 -6.92 1.95
CA ALA A 19 -13.68 -5.63 2.29
C ALA A 19 -12.15 -5.62 2.14
N ASP A 20 -11.47 -6.70 2.53
CA ASP A 20 -10.03 -6.86 2.32
C ASP A 20 -9.70 -6.88 0.83
N ALA A 21 -10.43 -7.65 0.02
CA ALA A 21 -10.22 -7.70 -1.43
C ALA A 21 -10.40 -6.33 -2.10
N GLU A 22 -11.46 -5.59 -1.75
CA GLU A 22 -11.70 -4.24 -2.27
C GLU A 22 -10.58 -3.27 -1.87
N LYS A 23 -10.08 -3.37 -0.63
CA LYS A 23 -8.94 -2.58 -0.16
C LYS A 23 -7.68 -2.90 -0.96
N TYR A 24 -7.38 -4.17 -1.21
CA TYR A 24 -6.21 -4.57 -2.01
C TYR A 24 -6.31 -4.12 -3.45
N GLU A 25 -7.49 -4.22 -4.05
CA GLU A 25 -7.70 -3.77 -5.42
C GLU A 25 -7.42 -2.26 -5.55
N LYS A 26 -7.92 -1.47 -4.59
CA LYS A 26 -7.67 -0.02 -4.54
C LYS A 26 -6.19 0.31 -4.34
N LEU A 27 -5.49 -0.43 -3.47
CA LEU A 27 -4.04 -0.29 -3.31
C LEU A 27 -3.31 -0.66 -4.60
N GLY A 28 -3.70 -1.73 -5.28
CA GLY A 28 -3.12 -2.11 -6.57
C GLY A 28 -3.31 -1.04 -7.64
N ARG A 29 -4.49 -0.40 -7.72
CA ARG A 29 -4.71 0.74 -8.62
C ARG A 29 -3.84 1.94 -8.23
N LEU A 30 -3.68 2.21 -6.94
CA LEU A 30 -2.81 3.27 -6.43
C LEU A 30 -1.36 3.07 -6.87
N HIS A 31 -0.81 1.87 -6.69
CA HIS A 31 0.60 1.60 -7.01
C HIS A 31 0.86 1.58 -8.51
N ARG A 32 -0.08 1.08 -9.32
CA ARG A 32 0.01 1.21 -10.79
C ARG A 32 0.02 2.67 -11.24
N HIS A 33 -0.85 3.51 -10.66
CA HIS A 33 -0.84 4.94 -10.95
C HIS A 33 0.47 5.61 -10.52
N ALA A 34 0.98 5.28 -9.32
CA ALA A 34 2.27 5.77 -8.86
C ALA A 34 3.41 5.38 -9.82
N LEU A 35 3.45 4.13 -10.32
CA LEU A 35 4.44 3.68 -11.31
C LEU A 35 4.40 4.48 -12.60
N ILE A 36 3.21 4.80 -13.12
CA ILE A 36 3.05 5.64 -14.32
C ILE A 36 3.68 7.01 -14.05
N LEU A 37 3.40 7.62 -12.90
CA LEU A 37 3.94 8.94 -12.57
C LEU A 37 5.45 8.92 -12.33
N LEU A 38 5.98 7.86 -11.71
CA LEU A 38 7.42 7.66 -11.49
C LEU A 38 8.20 7.50 -12.81
N ARG A 39 7.53 7.11 -13.90
CA ARG A 39 8.09 7.02 -15.26
C ARG A 39 7.86 8.28 -16.10
N SER A 40 7.24 9.31 -15.53
CA SER A 40 6.88 10.55 -16.23
C SER A 40 7.71 11.75 -15.77
N ASP A 41 7.44 12.92 -16.37
CA ASP A 41 7.97 14.21 -15.93
C ASP A 41 7.57 14.57 -14.48
N ARG A 42 6.46 14.02 -13.97
CA ARG A 42 6.01 14.18 -12.57
C ARG A 42 6.83 13.39 -11.54
N ARG A 43 7.85 12.62 -11.96
CA ARG A 43 8.64 11.75 -11.06
C ARG A 43 9.13 12.48 -9.82
N ASN A 44 9.80 13.62 -10.00
CA ASN A 44 10.44 14.33 -8.90
C ASN A 44 9.43 14.81 -7.85
N ASP A 45 8.26 15.31 -8.29
CA ASP A 45 7.19 15.73 -7.38
C ASP A 45 6.63 14.55 -6.59
N VAL A 46 6.43 13.41 -7.25
CA VAL A 46 5.91 12.19 -6.61
C VAL A 46 6.90 11.63 -5.60
N VAL A 47 8.19 11.58 -5.95
CA VAL A 47 9.26 11.16 -5.02
C VAL A 47 9.32 12.09 -3.82
N HIS A 48 9.31 13.41 -4.04
CA HIS A 48 9.35 14.39 -2.96
C HIS A 48 8.18 14.23 -1.98
N GLN A 49 6.95 14.10 -2.48
CA GLN A 49 5.76 13.90 -1.64
C GLN A 49 5.79 12.56 -0.88
N ALA A 50 6.29 11.50 -1.51
CA ALA A 50 6.49 10.21 -0.85
C ALA A 50 7.54 10.32 0.27
N GLU A 51 8.66 11.00 0.04
CA GLU A 51 9.70 11.23 1.05
C GLU A 51 9.20 12.03 2.25
N VAL A 52 8.40 13.08 2.04
CA VAL A 52 7.80 13.87 3.14
C VAL A 52 7.01 12.96 4.08
N ARG A 53 6.29 12.00 3.54
CA ARG A 53 5.49 11.06 4.33
C ARG A 53 6.32 10.00 5.03
N ILE A 54 7.36 9.48 4.36
CA ILE A 54 8.29 8.54 4.97
C ILE A 54 9.03 9.22 6.13
N ARG A 55 9.45 10.48 5.97
CA ARG A 55 10.04 11.28 7.06
C ARG A 55 9.07 11.42 8.23
N MET A 56 7.83 11.81 7.96
CA MET A 56 6.79 11.87 9.00
C MET A 56 6.59 10.52 9.70
N TRP A 57 6.64 9.39 8.99
CA TRP A 57 6.52 8.07 9.60
C TRP A 57 7.71 7.74 10.50
N GLU A 58 8.92 8.09 10.07
CA GLU A 58 10.14 7.89 10.84
C GLU A 58 10.17 8.76 12.10
N GLU A 59 9.93 10.06 11.96
CA GLU A 59 9.95 11.04 13.06
C GLU A 59 8.92 10.74 14.15
N LYS A 60 7.79 10.13 13.76
CA LYS A 60 6.68 9.82 14.67
C LYS A 60 6.61 8.33 15.04
N GLU A 61 7.60 7.54 14.64
CA GLU A 61 7.66 6.09 14.92
C GLU A 61 6.39 5.33 14.46
N LEU A 62 5.78 5.75 13.35
CA LEU A 62 4.51 5.19 12.84
C LEU A 62 4.69 3.95 11.97
N CYS A 63 5.92 3.66 11.56
CA CYS A 63 6.23 2.56 10.66
C CYS A 63 7.57 1.94 11.08
N SER A 64 7.71 0.62 10.90
CA SER A 64 8.96 -0.06 11.26
C SER A 64 10.11 0.43 10.37
N ARG A 65 11.32 0.39 10.94
CA ARG A 65 12.53 0.80 10.22
C ARG A 65 12.72 0.03 8.90
N PHE A 66 12.38 -1.26 8.91
CA PHE A 66 12.41 -2.11 7.72
C PHE A 66 11.57 -1.54 6.57
N TYR A 67 10.34 -1.11 6.83
CA TYR A 67 9.47 -0.54 5.79
C TYR A 67 9.91 0.86 5.37
N ILE A 68 10.39 1.68 6.30
CA ILE A 68 10.97 3.00 5.99
C ILE A 68 12.14 2.85 5.02
N ASP A 69 13.08 1.97 5.32
CA ASP A 69 14.28 1.78 4.49
C ASP A 69 13.93 1.14 3.14
N SER A 70 12.98 0.18 3.13
CA SER A 70 12.47 -0.41 1.89
C SER A 70 11.84 0.63 0.97
N TRP A 71 10.97 1.50 1.51
CA TRP A 71 10.34 2.54 0.71
C TRP A 71 11.33 3.60 0.25
N ARG A 72 12.29 4.01 1.09
CA ARG A 72 13.35 4.94 0.67
C ARG A 72 14.17 4.41 -0.50
N ARG A 73 14.51 3.12 -0.49
CA ARG A 73 15.17 2.48 -1.62
C ARG A 73 14.28 2.51 -2.85
N LEU A 74 13.04 2.01 -2.74
CA LEU A 74 12.15 1.84 -3.89
C LEU A 74 11.78 3.15 -4.59
N ILE A 75 11.56 4.25 -3.87
CA ILE A 75 11.22 5.55 -4.51
C ILE A 75 12.42 6.21 -5.20
N ASN A 76 13.64 5.84 -4.83
CA ASN A 76 14.86 6.38 -5.40
C ASN A 76 15.48 5.47 -6.47
N ALA A 77 15.08 4.20 -6.50
CA ALA A 77 15.49 3.21 -7.48
C ALA A 77 14.83 3.44 -8.86
N ASP A 78 15.19 2.57 -9.81
CA ASP A 78 14.47 2.48 -11.08
C ASP A 78 13.02 2.02 -10.82
N PRO A 79 11.99 2.61 -11.48
CA PRO A 79 10.60 2.21 -11.26
C PRO A 79 10.30 0.72 -11.49
N SER A 80 11.13 0.00 -12.25
CA SER A 80 11.01 -1.46 -12.40
C SER A 80 11.17 -2.23 -11.08
N GLU A 81 11.95 -1.72 -10.11
CA GLU A 81 12.07 -2.36 -8.79
C GLU A 81 10.74 -2.29 -8.02
N MET A 82 10.08 -1.13 -8.03
CA MET A 82 8.75 -1.00 -7.42
C MET A 82 7.70 -1.86 -8.14
N GLU A 83 7.78 -1.98 -9.45
CA GLU A 83 6.91 -2.86 -10.24
C GLU A 83 7.07 -4.32 -9.80
N GLN A 84 8.31 -4.79 -9.63
CA GLN A 84 8.59 -6.15 -9.19
C GLN A 84 8.20 -6.40 -7.72
N GLU A 85 8.56 -5.50 -6.82
CA GLU A 85 8.47 -5.74 -5.38
C GLU A 85 7.14 -5.35 -4.74
N VAL A 86 6.36 -4.47 -5.38
CA VAL A 86 5.09 -3.97 -4.83
C VAL A 86 3.90 -4.37 -5.70
N CYS A 87 4.06 -4.32 -7.03
CA CYS A 87 2.98 -4.65 -7.96
C CYS A 87 3.02 -6.10 -8.45
N GLY A 88 4.14 -6.79 -8.27
CA GLY A 88 4.31 -8.21 -8.63
C GLY A 88 3.99 -9.18 -7.49
N ASP A 89 4.44 -10.42 -7.66
CA ASP A 89 4.17 -11.53 -6.73
C ASP A 89 5.28 -11.72 -5.68
N ALA A 90 6.07 -10.68 -5.41
CA ALA A 90 7.14 -10.76 -4.42
C ALA A 90 6.57 -11.10 -3.02
N PRO A 91 7.25 -11.92 -2.19
CA PRO A 91 6.74 -12.30 -0.87
C PRO A 91 6.39 -11.10 0.03
N GLN A 92 7.12 -9.99 -0.12
CA GLN A 92 6.92 -8.75 0.62
C GLN A 92 5.86 -7.81 0.03
N ALA A 93 5.37 -8.06 -1.20
CA ALA A 93 4.52 -7.13 -1.94
C ALA A 93 3.27 -6.74 -1.16
N HIS A 94 2.62 -7.74 -0.55
CA HIS A 94 1.42 -7.53 0.25
C HIS A 94 1.67 -6.64 1.48
N ALA A 95 2.77 -6.89 2.19
CA ALA A 95 3.12 -6.19 3.41
C ALA A 95 3.54 -4.73 3.12
N LEU A 96 4.31 -4.51 2.04
CA LEU A 96 4.66 -3.17 1.57
C LEU A 96 3.41 -2.41 1.11
N ALA A 97 2.55 -3.04 0.31
CA ALA A 97 1.39 -2.38 -0.28
C ALA A 97 0.43 -1.78 0.77
N GLN A 98 0.29 -2.43 1.93
CA GLN A 98 -0.55 -1.93 3.02
C GLN A 98 -0.05 -0.60 3.60
N ASN A 99 1.27 -0.34 3.57
CA ASN A 99 1.91 0.87 4.09
C ASN A 99 2.41 1.74 2.94
N SER A 100 1.50 2.28 2.13
CA SER A 100 1.87 3.01 0.92
C SER A 100 2.19 4.49 1.17
N PRO A 101 3.40 4.99 0.80
CA PRO A 101 3.72 6.42 0.91
C PRO A 101 2.94 7.25 -0.12
N PHE A 102 2.25 6.61 -1.07
CA PHE A 102 1.55 7.24 -2.17
C PHE A 102 0.09 7.60 -1.90
N SER A 103 -0.44 7.43 -0.67
CA SER A 103 -1.85 7.75 -0.38
C SER A 103 -2.34 9.17 -0.77
N PHE A 104 -1.46 10.12 -1.09
CA PHE A 104 -1.80 11.46 -1.60
C PHE A 104 -2.38 11.40 -3.02
N LEU A 105 -2.07 10.34 -3.75
CA LEU A 105 -2.58 10.03 -5.07
C LEU A 105 -3.94 9.31 -5.03
N MET A 106 -4.45 8.91 -3.86
CA MET A 106 -5.75 8.20 -3.77
C MET A 106 -6.92 9.00 -4.36
N LYS A 107 -6.82 10.33 -4.41
CA LYS A 107 -7.82 11.20 -5.06
C LYS A 107 -7.81 11.12 -6.60
N GLU A 108 -6.69 10.70 -7.17
CA GLU A 108 -6.47 10.54 -8.62
C GLU A 108 -6.91 9.15 -9.12
N VAL A 109 -7.04 8.19 -8.20
CA VAL A 109 -7.39 6.80 -8.49
C VAL A 109 -8.80 6.52 -7.97
N ARG A 110 -9.80 6.77 -8.83
CA ARG A 110 -11.22 6.45 -8.56
C ARG A 110 -11.54 5.05 -9.10
#